data_AF-A0A350XBL5-F1
#
_entry.id   AF-A0A350XBL5-F1
#
_cell.length_a   1.000
_cell.length_b   1.000
_cell.length_c   1.000
_cell.angle_alpha   90.00
_cell.angle_beta   90.00
_cell.angle_gamma   90.00
#
_symmetry.space_group_name_H-M   'P 1'
#
loop_
_entity.id
_entity.type
_entity.pdbx_description
1 polymer ?
#
loop_
_entity_poly.entity_id
_entity_poly.type
_entity_poly.pdbx_seq_one_letter_code
_entity_poly.pdbx_strand_id
1 'polypeptide(L)'
;AQWLLSEDNAEVRRLLFQTIGYDRICLELQATELDSWREYTLLKIDIFDDFDEHRNRRPTYLLKMTCPSTGQIHVLRVPPDMKSAREAIRWVNWGIDPEEFAVET
;
A
#
# COMPACT_ATOMS: atom_id res chain seq x y z
N ALA A 1 17.68 -2.61 -5.45
CA ALA A 1 16.64 -1.96 -4.62
C ALA A 1 16.92 -0.50 -4.20
N GLN A 2 18.04 -0.18 -3.53
CA GLN A 2 18.20 1.11 -2.80
C GLN A 2 18.12 2.39 -3.66
N TRP A 3 18.35 2.31 -4.97
CA TRP A 3 18.34 3.47 -5.87
C TRP A 3 16.94 4.05 -6.11
N LEU A 4 15.90 3.23 -5.97
CA LEU A 4 14.49 3.64 -6.14
C LEU A 4 14.05 4.66 -5.07
N LEU A 5 14.64 4.54 -3.87
CA LEU A 5 14.37 5.41 -2.71
C LEU A 5 15.14 6.74 -2.76
N SER A 6 16.19 6.80 -3.59
CA SER A 6 17.06 7.98 -3.74
C SER A 6 16.80 8.76 -5.03
N GLU A 7 15.86 8.31 -5.87
CA GLU A 7 15.47 9.06 -7.06
C GLU A 7 14.63 10.26 -6.64
N ASP A 8 15.13 11.48 -6.85
CA ASP A 8 14.42 12.73 -6.50
C ASP A 8 13.27 13.02 -7.48
N ASN A 9 13.42 12.59 -8.74
CA ASN A 9 12.44 12.92 -9.78
C ASN A 9 11.14 12.11 -9.61
N ALA A 10 10.07 12.79 -9.22
CA ALA A 10 8.76 12.21 -8.98
C ALA A 10 8.14 11.50 -10.21
N GLU A 11 8.40 12.00 -11.42
CA GLU A 11 7.87 11.40 -12.65
C GLU A 11 8.62 10.10 -13.01
N VAL A 12 9.94 10.08 -12.81
CA VAL A 12 10.76 8.88 -12.99
C VAL A 12 10.36 7.82 -11.97
N ARG A 13 10.19 8.23 -10.71
CA ARG A 13 9.73 7.36 -9.63
C ARG A 13 8.33 6.79 -9.92
N ARG A 14 7.40 7.60 -10.44
CA ARG A 14 6.07 7.16 -10.89
C ARG A 14 6.13 6.12 -12.01
N LEU A 15 6.97 6.33 -13.03
CA LEU A 15 7.17 5.38 -14.12
C LEU A 15 7.77 4.06 -13.63
N LEU A 16 8.72 4.12 -12.69
CA LEU A 16 9.31 2.93 -12.06
C LEU A 16 8.26 2.15 -11.26
N PHE A 17 7.42 2.82 -10.47
CA PHE A 17 6.28 2.19 -9.77
C PHE A 17 5.32 1.50 -10.75
N GLN A 18 5.04 2.12 -11.89
CA GLN A 18 4.16 1.54 -12.92
C GLN A 18 4.79 0.37 -13.68
N THR A 19 6.11 0.41 -13.92
CA THR A 19 6.81 -0.58 -14.75
C THR A 19 7.21 -1.82 -13.95
N ILE A 20 7.64 -1.64 -12.70
CA ILE A 20 8.12 -2.74 -11.83
C ILE A 20 6.95 -3.44 -11.12
N GLY A 21 5.85 -2.71 -10.88
CA GLY A 21 4.74 -3.19 -10.07
C GLY A 21 5.03 -3.11 -8.58
N TYR A 22 4.00 -2.79 -7.78
CA TYR A 22 4.14 -2.66 -6.33
C TYR A 22 4.45 -3.99 -5.63
N ASP A 23 4.20 -5.12 -6.28
CA ASP A 23 4.47 -6.48 -5.84
C ASP A 23 5.97 -6.74 -5.63
N ARG A 24 6.81 -6.42 -6.61
CA ARG A 24 8.28 -6.50 -6.47
C ARG A 24 8.82 -5.42 -5.55
N ILE A 25 8.19 -4.25 -5.56
CA ILE A 25 8.56 -3.13 -4.70
C ILE A 25 8.29 -3.44 -3.23
N CYS A 26 7.21 -4.16 -2.88
CA CYS A 26 7.00 -4.61 -1.50
C CYS A 26 8.01 -5.67 -1.05
N LEU A 27 8.58 -6.46 -1.97
CA LEU A 27 9.65 -7.42 -1.68
C LEU A 27 11.02 -6.74 -1.56
N GLU A 28 11.27 -5.69 -2.36
CA GLU A 28 12.57 -4.99 -2.39
C GLU A 28 12.67 -3.78 -1.46
N LEU A 29 11.55 -3.13 -1.14
CA LEU A 29 11.50 -2.03 -0.19
C LEU A 29 11.37 -2.61 1.22
N GLN A 30 12.11 -2.03 2.17
CA GLN A 30 12.05 -2.32 3.60
C GLN A 30 10.71 -1.85 4.22
N ALA A 31 9.60 -2.30 3.64
CA ALA A 31 8.27 -2.01 4.14
C ALA A 31 8.11 -2.63 5.53
N THR A 32 7.70 -1.81 6.49
CA THR A 32 7.38 -2.25 7.84
C THR A 32 5.93 -2.73 7.85
N GLU A 33 5.70 -3.99 8.21
CA GLU A 33 4.35 -4.50 8.44
C GLU A 33 3.78 -3.86 9.72
N LEU A 34 2.65 -3.17 9.58
CA LEU A 34 1.94 -2.55 10.70
C LEU A 34 0.85 -3.45 11.25
N ASP A 35 0.10 -4.12 10.36
CA ASP A 35 -1.01 -5.00 10.72
C ASP A 35 -1.31 -5.99 9.58
N SER A 36 -1.90 -7.13 9.91
CA SER A 36 -2.35 -8.12 8.93
C SER A 36 -3.73 -8.66 9.27
N TRP A 37 -4.57 -8.81 8.24
CA TRP A 37 -5.92 -9.30 8.36
C TRP A 37 -6.33 -10.11 7.13
N ARG A 38 -6.50 -11.43 7.30
CA ARG A 38 -6.78 -12.38 6.22
C ARG A 38 -5.74 -12.28 5.09
N GLU A 39 -6.17 -12.04 3.85
CA GLU A 39 -5.33 -11.85 2.67
C GLU A 39 -4.66 -10.46 2.61
N TYR A 40 -5.02 -9.56 3.52
CA TYR A 40 -4.59 -8.16 3.52
C TYR A 40 -3.48 -7.90 4.53
N THR A 41 -2.53 -7.04 4.16
CA THR A 41 -1.43 -6.60 5.02
C THR A 41 -1.27 -5.09 4.88
N LEU A 42 -1.32 -4.37 6.00
CA LEU A 42 -1.01 -2.95 6.05
C LEU A 42 0.51 -2.79 6.19
N LEU A 43 1.09 -2.08 5.23
CA LEU A 43 2.51 -1.83 5.12
C LEU A 43 2.77 -0.33 5.23
N LYS A 44 3.84 0.03 5.93
CA LYS A 44 4.39 1.37 5.98
C LYS A 44 5.72 1.40 5.24
N ILE A 45 5.88 2.38 4.35
CA ILE A 45 7.15 2.64 3.67
C ILE A 45 7.58 4.08 3.96
N ASP A 46 8.84 4.25 4.34
CA ASP A 46 9.46 5.56 4.54
C ASP A 46 9.82 6.24 3.19
N ILE A 47 8.87 6.21 2.25
CA ILE A 47 8.87 7.05 1.05
C ILE A 47 8.00 8.26 1.33
N PHE A 48 8.63 9.43 1.27
CA PHE A 48 8.02 10.71 1.60
C PHE A 48 7.57 11.46 0.34
N ASP A 49 6.65 10.84 -0.41
CA ASP A 49 6.03 11.41 -1.61
C ASP A 49 4.82 12.28 -1.31
N ASP A 50 4.48 12.45 -0.04
CA ASP A 50 3.35 13.24 0.42
C ASP A 50 3.76 14.23 1.49
N PHE A 51 3.03 15.33 1.55
CA PHE A 51 3.25 16.40 2.50
C PHE A 51 1.95 16.70 3.25
N ASP A 52 2.06 16.94 4.55
CA ASP A 52 0.92 17.45 5.32
C ASP A 52 0.57 18.90 4.97
N GLU A 53 -0.52 19.40 5.56
CA GLU A 53 -0.94 20.81 5.48
C GLU A 53 0.14 21.81 5.95
N HIS A 54 1.09 21.34 6.74
CA HIS A 54 2.24 22.09 7.27
C HIS A 54 3.54 21.83 6.48
N ARG A 55 3.48 21.13 5.34
CA ARG A 55 4.61 20.74 4.47
C ARG A 55 5.63 19.79 5.11
N ASN A 56 5.25 19.04 6.15
CA ASN A 56 6.04 17.94 6.68
C ASN A 56 5.87 16.70 5.82
N ARG A 57 6.98 16.03 5.57
CA ARG A 57 7.05 14.74 4.86
C ARG A 57 6.24 13.67 5.61
N ARG A 58 5.28 13.02 4.94
CA ARG A 58 4.51 11.89 5.49
C ARG A 58 4.99 10.56 4.91
N PRO A 59 5.09 9.51 5.75
CA PRO A 59 5.35 8.15 5.26
C PRO A 59 4.18 7.68 4.38
N THR A 60 4.48 6.81 3.42
CA THR A 60 3.47 6.23 2.54
C THR A 60 2.93 4.93 3.13
N TYR A 61 1.61 4.83 3.24
CA TYR A 61 0.93 3.63 3.71
C TYR A 61 0.34 2.87 2.52
N LEU A 62 0.56 1.56 2.49
CA LEU A 62 0.13 0.67 1.43
C LEU A 62 -0.66 -0.49 2.01
N LEU A 63 -1.77 -0.83 1.38
CA LEU A 63 -2.51 -2.05 1.61
C LEU A 63 -2.09 -3.08 0.57
N LYS A 64 -1.39 -4.12 1.00
CA LYS A 64 -1.09 -5.30 0.20
C LYS A 64 -2.24 -6.31 0.33
N MET A 65 -2.68 -6.89 -0.77
CA MET A 65 -3.63 -8.00 -0.85
C MET A 65 -2.97 -9.14 -1.62
N THR A 66 -2.94 -10.34 -1.04
CA THR A 66 -2.42 -11.53 -1.72
C THR A 66 -3.58 -12.42 -2.10
N CYS A 67 -3.87 -12.53 -3.40
CA CYS A 67 -4.95 -13.37 -3.89
C CYS A 67 -4.63 -14.86 -3.60
N PRO A 68 -5.42 -15.57 -2.78
CA PRO A 68 -5.07 -16.93 -2.32
C PRO A 68 -5.19 -17.97 -3.44
N SER A 69 -5.99 -17.69 -4.47
CA SER A 69 -6.20 -18.61 -5.60
C SER A 69 -5.14 -18.51 -6.70
N THR A 70 -4.51 -17.33 -6.87
CA THR A 70 -3.55 -17.09 -7.96
C THR A 70 -2.15 -16.73 -7.46
N GLY A 71 -2.00 -16.42 -6.17
CA GLY A 71 -0.76 -15.90 -5.60
C GLY A 71 -0.42 -14.48 -6.07
N GLN A 72 -1.29 -13.82 -6.84
CA GLN A 72 -1.06 -12.45 -7.31
C GLN A 72 -1.12 -11.47 -6.14
N ILE A 73 -0.16 -10.55 -6.12
CA ILE A 73 -0.07 -9.50 -5.11
C ILE A 73 -0.60 -8.21 -5.72
N HIS A 74 -1.61 -7.64 -5.08
CA HIS A 74 -2.13 -6.32 -5.38
C HIS A 74 -1.73 -5.38 -4.26
N VAL A 75 -1.34 -4.15 -4.59
CA VAL A 75 -0.96 -3.16 -3.59
C VAL A 75 -1.60 -1.84 -3.94
N LEU A 76 -2.26 -1.24 -2.97
CA LEU A 76 -2.98 0.02 -3.11
C LEU A 76 -2.48 1.00 -2.06
N ARG A 77 -2.38 2.28 -2.42
CA ARG A 77 -2.07 3.32 -1.44
C ARG A 77 -3.31 3.63 -0.60
N VAL A 78 -3.09 3.75 0.70
CA VAL A 78 -4.14 4.10 1.67
C VAL A 78 -3.71 5.32 2.50
N PRO A 79 -4.65 6.02 3.14
CA PRO A 79 -4.32 7.14 4.01
C PRO A 79 -3.35 6.76 5.14
N PRO A 80 -2.46 7.68 5.56
CA PRO A 80 -1.41 7.41 6.55
C PRO A 80 -1.91 7.36 8.01
N ASP A 81 -3.18 7.66 8.24
CA ASP A 81 -3.86 7.63 9.54
C ASP A 81 -4.50 6.27 9.86
N MET A 82 -4.48 5.34 8.91
CA MET A 82 -5.03 3.99 9.05
C MET A 82 -4.28 3.19 10.12
N LYS A 83 -5.03 2.53 11.02
CA LYS A 83 -4.48 1.78 12.16
C LYS A 83 -4.49 0.26 11.98
N SER A 84 -5.26 -0.24 11.01
CA SER A 84 -5.38 -1.69 10.77
C SER A 84 -5.59 -2.00 9.29
N ALA A 85 -5.23 -3.23 8.89
CA ALA A 85 -5.48 -3.75 7.55
C ALA A 85 -6.98 -3.81 7.23
N ARG A 86 -7.83 -4.10 8.23
CA ARG A 86 -9.30 -4.09 8.09
C ARG A 86 -9.85 -2.69 7.79
N GLU A 87 -9.38 -1.68 8.50
CA GLU A 87 -9.77 -0.28 8.28
C GLU A 87 -9.34 0.19 6.88
N ALA A 88 -8.12 -0.16 6.49
CA ALA A 88 -7.57 0.17 5.18
C ALA A 88 -8.38 -0.46 4.03
N ILE A 89 -8.74 -1.76 4.10
CA ILE A 89 -9.55 -2.38 3.05
C ILE A 89 -10.98 -1.82 3.01
N ARG A 90 -11.55 -1.49 4.17
CA ARG A 90 -12.86 -0.82 4.23
C ARG A 90 -12.80 0.54 3.53
N TRP A 91 -11.73 1.30 3.73
CA TRP A 91 -11.52 2.56 3.02
C TRP A 91 -11.40 2.37 1.51
N VAL A 92 -10.62 1.38 1.06
CA VAL A 92 -10.50 1.01 -0.37
C VAL A 92 -11.85 0.63 -0.96
N ASN A 93 -12.69 -0.06 -0.19
CA ASN A 93 -14.05 -0.45 -0.57
C ASN A 93 -15.10 0.65 -0.33
N TRP A 94 -14.70 1.93 -0.27
CA TRP A 94 -15.60 3.07 -0.12
C TRP A 94 -16.44 3.06 1.17
N GLY A 95 -15.90 2.48 2.25
CA GLY A 95 -16.55 2.39 3.55
C GLY A 95 -17.35 1.11 3.79
N ILE A 96 -17.44 0.22 2.80
CA ILE A 96 -18.15 -1.05 2.90
C ILE A 96 -17.23 -2.09 3.55
N ASP A 97 -17.69 -2.74 4.61
CA ASP A 97 -16.89 -3.78 5.26
C ASP A 97 -16.73 -4.98 4.30
N PRO A 98 -15.54 -5.56 4.14
CA PRO A 98 -15.33 -6.75 3.31
C PRO A 98 -16.26 -7.92 3.66
N GLU A 99 -16.75 -7.98 4.90
CA GLU A 99 -17.71 -9.00 5.35
C GLU A 99 -19.12 -8.77 4.79
N GLU A 100 -19.45 -7.56 4.32
CA GLU A 100 -20.72 -7.24 3.65
C GLU A 100 -20.75 -7.69 2.18
N PHE A 101 -19.59 -7.96 1.57
CA PHE A 101 -19.49 -8.53 0.22
C PHE A 101 -19.63 -10.06 0.18
N ALA A 102 -19.89 -10.71 1.33
CA ALA A 102 -20.07 -12.16 1.43
C ALA A 102 -21.42 -12.68 0.88
N VAL A 103 -22.01 -11.99 -0.10
CA VAL A 103 -23.24 -12.43 -0.75
C VAL A 103 -23.07 -12.30 -2.27
N GLU A 104 -22.78 -13.42 -2.92
CA GLU A 104 -23.74 -14.05 -3.84
C GLU A 104 -23.26 -15.50 -4.12
N THR A 105 -24.16 -16.43 -3.80
CA THR A 105 -24.15 -17.89 -4.08
C THR A 105 -24.19 -18.21 -5.56
#